data_AF-A0A150UNM5-F1
#
_entry.id   AF-A0A150UNM5-F1
#
_cell.length_a   1.000
_cell.length_b   1.000
_cell.length_c   1.000
_cell.angle_alpha   90.00
_cell.angle_beta   90.00
_cell.angle_gamma   90.00
#
_symmetry.space_group_name_H-M   'P 1'
#
loop_
_entity.id
_entity.type
_entity.pdbx_description
1 polymer ?
#
loop_
_entity_poly.entity_id
_entity_poly.type
_entity_poly.pdbx_seq_one_letter_code
_entity_poly.pdbx_strand_id
1 'polypeptide(L)' 'MSQQQHILALYTEANLQLAIASISSNQIPSVRRSVAIFNTPKATLRNRRARRRYRADYEANSKRLTKVEEERNAKPTGKN' A
#
# COMPACT_ATOMS: atom_id res chain seq x y z
N MET A 1 -11.40 11.73 18.78
CA MET A 1 -10.05 11.34 18.29
C MET A 1 -9.82 9.89 18.70
N SER A 2 -10.16 8.93 17.84
CA SER A 2 -10.07 7.50 18.18
C SER A 2 -8.61 7.05 18.12
N GLN A 3 -8.02 6.88 19.30
CA GLN A 3 -6.75 6.19 19.51
C GLN A 3 -6.79 4.84 18.76
N GLN A 4 -5.90 4.67 17.77
CA GLN A 4 -5.66 3.36 17.19
C GLN A 4 -5.09 2.48 18.29
N GLN A 5 -5.88 1.49 18.68
CA GLN A 5 -5.51 0.51 19.68
C GLN A 5 -4.17 -0.13 19.25
N HIS A 6 -3.11 0.11 20.02
CA HIS A 6 -1.86 -0.65 19.92
C HIS A 6 -2.15 -2.09 20.35
N ILE A 7 -2.77 -2.86 19.46
CA ILE A 7 -2.65 -4.32 19.50
C ILE A 7 -1.16 -4.57 19.41
N LEU A 8 -0.57 -5.16 20.44
CA LEU A 8 0.82 -5.60 20.47
C LEU A 8 1.09 -6.33 19.15
N ALA A 9 1.78 -5.66 18.23
CA ALA A 9 1.90 -6.16 16.88
C ALA A 9 2.71 -7.46 16.95
N LEU A 10 2.07 -8.58 16.60
CA LEU A 10 2.71 -9.91 16.54
C LEU A 10 3.89 -9.97 15.56
N TYR A 11 4.10 -8.90 14.79
CA TYR A 11 5.14 -8.75 13.79
C TYR A 11 5.64 -7.30 13.73
N THR A 12 6.91 -7.16 13.36
CA THR A 12 7.55 -5.85 13.12
C THR A 12 7.60 -5.54 11.62
N GLU A 13 7.88 -4.29 11.27
CA GLU A 13 8.15 -3.90 9.87
C GLU A 13 9.36 -4.65 9.31
N ALA A 14 10.39 -4.91 10.12
CA ALA A 14 11.54 -5.71 9.73
C ALA A 14 11.14 -7.13 9.30
N ASN A 15 10.23 -7.79 10.04
CA ASN A 15 9.72 -9.11 9.68
C ASN A 15 9.00 -9.09 8.32
N LEU A 16 8.22 -8.04 8.04
CA LEU A 16 7.57 -7.88 6.73
C LEU A 16 8.57 -7.68 5.60
N GLN A 17 9.60 -6.87 5.80
CA GLN A 17 10.63 -6.65 4.78
C GLN A 17 11.44 -7.91 4.51
N LEU A 18 11.78 -8.67 5.54
CA LEU A 18 12.47 -9.96 5.41
C LEU A 18 11.60 -11.00 4.70
N ALA A 19 10.30 -11.04 5.01
CA ALA A 19 9.31 -11.87 4.30
C ALA A 19 9.19 -11.51 2.82
N ILE A 20 9.25 -10.22 2.46
CA ILE A 20 9.22 -9.77 1.07
C ILE A 20 10.53 -10.11 0.35
N ALA A 21 11.67 -9.88 1.00
CA ALA A 21 12.99 -10.15 0.44
C ALA A 21 13.15 -11.64 0.13
N SER A 22 12.81 -12.52 1.08
CA SER A 22 12.89 -13.98 0.90
C SER A 22 11.98 -14.54 -0.20
N ILE A 23 10.82 -13.93 -0.43
CA ILE A 23 9.96 -14.27 -1.58
C ILE A 23 10.61 -13.78 -2.88
N SER A 24 11.12 -12.55 -2.89
CA SER A 24 11.69 -11.91 -4.09
C SER A 24 13.01 -12.58 -4.53
N SER A 25 13.80 -13.06 -3.58
CA SER A 25 15.04 -13.82 -3.82
C SER A 25 14.81 -15.30 -4.10
N ASN A 26 13.55 -15.73 -4.19
CA ASN A 26 13.14 -17.12 -4.43
C ASN A 26 13.64 -18.13 -3.36
N GLN A 27 14.12 -17.68 -2.21
CA GLN A 27 14.50 -18.54 -1.08
C GLN A 27 13.25 -19.23 -0.48
N ILE A 28 12.14 -18.50 -0.40
CA ILE A 28 10.85 -19.01 0.07
C ILE A 28 9.77 -18.56 -0.93
N PRO A 29 9.55 -19.28 -2.04
CA PRO A 29 8.64 -18.84 -3.11
C PRO A 29 7.17 -18.78 -2.66
N SER A 30 6.82 -19.51 -1.60
CA SER A 30 5.45 -19.58 -1.09
C SER A 30 5.16 -18.47 -0.09
N VAL A 31 4.17 -17.61 -0.42
CA VAL A 31 3.61 -16.61 0.51
C VAL A 31 3.12 -17.26 1.79
N ARG A 32 2.48 -18.43 1.72
CA ARG A 32 1.96 -19.15 2.89
C ARG A 32 3.11 -19.56 3.82
N ARG A 33 4.23 -20.00 3.25
CA ARG A 33 5.40 -20.44 4.01
C ARG A 33 6.14 -19.25 4.63
N SER A 34 6.29 -18.15 3.88
CA SER A 34 6.88 -16.90 4.39
C SER A 34 6.07 -16.31 5.55
N VAL A 35 4.74 -16.31 5.46
CA VAL A 35 3.83 -15.91 6.56
C VAL A 35 4.09 -16.71 7.84
N ALA A 36 4.23 -18.04 7.72
CA ALA A 36 4.45 -18.92 8.86
C ALA A 36 5.83 -18.73 9.50
N ILE A 37 6.87 -18.47 8.70
CA ILE A 37 8.25 -18.30 9.17
C ILE A 37 8.45 -16.95 9.88
N PHE A 38 7.92 -15.87 9.30
CA PHE A 38 8.14 -14.52 9.82
C PHE A 38 6.98 -14.01 10.71
N ASN A 39 6.00 -14.87 10.99
CA ASN A 39 4.80 -14.55 11.77
C ASN A 39 4.06 -13.29 11.28
N THR A 40 4.02 -13.06 9.96
CA THR A 40 3.41 -11.86 9.37
C THR A 40 1.99 -12.14 8.85
N PRO A 41 1.02 -11.22 9.00
CA PRO A 41 -0.31 -11.42 8.43
C PRO A 41 -0.27 -11.49 6.90
N LYS A 42 -0.91 -12.53 6.35
CA LYS A 42 -0.99 -12.76 4.90
C LYS A 42 -1.53 -11.54 4.13
N ALA A 43 -2.55 -10.87 4.67
CA ALA A 43 -3.15 -9.69 4.04
C ALA A 43 -2.15 -8.52 3.97
N THR A 44 -1.45 -8.25 5.07
CA THR A 44 -0.44 -7.19 5.16
C THR A 44 0.72 -7.47 4.21
N LEU A 45 1.26 -8.69 4.22
CA LEU A 45 2.35 -9.10 3.32
C LEU A 45 1.95 -8.95 1.85
N ARG A 46 0.73 -9.38 1.48
CA ARG A 46 0.22 -9.26 0.10
C ARG A 46 0.06 -7.82 -0.35
N ASN A 47 -0.52 -6.97 0.51
CA ASN A 47 -0.71 -5.54 0.21
C ASN A 47 0.63 -4.82 0.06
N ARG A 48 1.58 -5.08 0.96
CA ARG A 48 2.91 -4.48 0.93
C ARG A 48 3.69 -4.92 -0.31
N ARG A 49 3.65 -6.21 -0.67
CA ARG A 49 4.29 -6.72 -1.90
C ARG A 49 3.71 -6.11 -3.17
N ALA A 50 2.40 -5.86 -3.20
CA ALA A 50 1.73 -5.18 -4.30
C ALA A 50 1.98 -3.65 -4.35
N ARG A 51 2.85 -3.13 -3.47
CA ARG A 51 3.13 -1.69 -3.31
C ARG A 51 1.86 -0.85 -3.18
N ARG A 52 0.80 -1.39 -2.55
CA ARG A 52 -0.41 -0.63 -2.32
C ARG A 52 -0.11 0.53 -1.38
N ARG A 53 -0.40 1.74 -1.84
CA ARG A 53 -0.30 2.96 -1.03
C ARG A 53 -1.23 2.88 0.17
N TYR A 54 -0.87 3.55 1.24
CA TYR A 54 -1.73 3.64 2.39
C TYR A 54 -2.96 4.49 2.04
N ARG A 55 -4.10 4.24 2.68
CA ARG A 55 -5.33 5.00 2.38
C ARG A 55 -5.17 6.49 2.62
N ALA A 56 -4.32 6.92 3.56
CA ALA A 56 -4.07 8.35 3.78
C ALA A 56 -3.30 9.02 2.62
N ASP A 57 -2.58 8.24 1.80
CA ASP A 57 -1.86 8.77 0.64
C ASP A 57 -2.77 8.91 -0.60
N TYR A 58 -4.00 8.41 -0.54
CA TYR A 58 -4.99 8.58 -1.59
C TYR A 58 -5.77 9.87 -1.37
N GLU A 59 -5.92 10.67 -2.43
CA GLU A 59 -6.87 11.77 -2.42
C GLU A 59 -8.31 11.24 -2.32
N ALA A 60 -9.13 11.90 -1.53
CA ALA A 60 -10.55 11.61 -1.43
C ALA A 60 -11.22 11.70 -2.81
N ASN A 61 -12.08 10.74 -3.13
CA ASN A 61 -12.75 10.69 -4.45
C ASN A 61 -13.56 11.97 -4.75
N SER A 62 -14.09 12.64 -3.72
CA SER A 62 -14.80 13.93 -3.87
C SER A 62 -13.92 15.02 -4.49
N LYS A 63 -12.61 15.03 -4.23
CA LYS A 63 -11.65 15.97 -4.82
C LYS A 63 -11.18 15.58 -6.23
N ARG A 64 -11.36 14.32 -6.62
CA ARG A 64 -10.95 13.84 -7.95
C ARG A 64 -11.93 14.24 -9.03
N LEU A 65 -13.23 14.32 -8.69
CA LEU A 65 -14.28 14.72 -9.63
C LEU A 65 -14.13 16.18 -10.08
N THR A 66 -13.82 17.08 -9.12
CA THR A 66 -13.66 18.51 -9.40
C THR A 66 -12.44 18.84 -10.27
N LYS A 67 -11.33 18.12 -10.11
CA LYS A 67 -10.12 18.31 -10.93
C LYS A 67 -10.32 17.93 -12.40
N VAL A 68 -11.10 16.87 -12.66
CA VAL A 68 -11.43 16.45 -14.03
C VAL A 68 -12.30 17.49 -14.74
N GLU A 69 -13.21 18.13 -14.00
CA GLU A 69 -14.03 19.23 -14.54
C GLU A 69 -13.22 20.50 -14.81
N GLU A 70 -12.29 20.87 -13.93
CA GLU A 70 -11.34 21.99 -14.16
C GLU A 70 -10.46 21.75 -15.38
N GLU A 71 -9.92 20.54 -15.56
CA GLU A 71 -9.05 20.19 -16.68
C GLU A 71 -9.81 20.20 -18.02
N ARG A 72 -11.11 19.83 -18.01
CA ARG A 72 -11.99 19.93 -19.19
C ARG A 72 -12.36 21.38 -19.55
N ASN A 73 -12.40 22.27 -18.57
CA ASN A 73 -12.73 23.69 -18.75
C ASN A 73 -11.51 24.57 -19.09
N ALA A 74 -10.29 24.05 -18.93
CA ALA A 74 -9.08 24.69 -19.42
C ALA A 74 -9.02 24.61 -20.96
N LYS A 75 -9.56 25.64 -21.64
CA LYS A 75 -9.47 25.80 -23.10
C LYS A 75 -7.99 25.82 -23.55
N PRO A 76 -7.66 25.27 -24.75
CA PRO A 76 -6.33 25.42 -25.31
C PRO A 76 -6.14 26.89 -25.70
N THR A 77 -5.30 27.61 -24.97
CA THR A 77 -4.82 28.91 -25.40
C THR A 77 -3.85 28.68 -26.55
N GLY A 78 -4.40 28.70 -27.78
CA GLY A 78 -3.62 28.81 -29.00
C GLY A 78 -2.71 30.02 -28.90
N LYS A 79 -1.40 29.78 -28.87
CA LYS A 79 -0.41 30.81 -29.12
C LYS A 79 -0.36 31.00 -30.64
N ASN A 80 -0.75 32.20 -31.08
CA ASN A 80 -0.49 32.70 -32.43
C ASN A 80 1.01 32.82 -32.69
#